data_AF-A0A9X3IVH5-F1
#
_entry.id   AF-A0A9X3IVH5-F1
#
_cell.length_a   1.000
_cell.length_b   1.000
_cell.length_c   1.000
_cell.angle_alpha   90.00
_cell.angle_beta   90.00
_cell.angle_gamma   90.00
#
_symmetry.space_group_name_H-M   'P 1'
#
loop_
_entity.id
_entity.type
_entity.pdbx_description
1 polymer ?
#
loop_
_entity_poly.entity_id
_entity_poly.type
_entity_poly.pdbx_seq_one_letter_code
_entity_poly.pdbx_strand_id
1 'polypeptide(L)'
;MHAGEWLTAVGYHPSPAVDAYYAPHVPLLTGATTWPFFAVYFGAMLAIIFGWARRAATWVVLAGLLYVSLADPISAFTINRLYVFGFLVLAFAPGPSGQGPDATIPAWPIRVLQVSLLIHYVASGLCKALRGDWLAYDDVLWVQVQGVYCTEAAAWLLRVLPAGAWTVLQHAALGFELFAPLVLIPRRLRPLGFLLGVGLHVVVAVTMYQLIYFSLQMISLYVVFVEPTRLRRWLARLS
;
A
#
# COMPACT_ATOMS: atom_id res chain seq x y z
N MET A 1 7.57 11.62 -27.64
CA MET A 1 8.45 11.31 -26.51
C MET A 1 9.07 9.95 -26.76
N HIS A 2 10.39 9.88 -26.90
CA HIS A 2 11.10 8.64 -27.18
C HIS A 2 11.61 8.04 -25.86
N ALA A 3 11.55 6.71 -25.71
CA ALA A 3 12.01 6.03 -24.48
C ALA A 3 13.47 6.34 -24.12
N GLY A 4 14.31 6.69 -25.11
CA GLY A 4 15.68 7.12 -24.89
C GLY A 4 15.83 8.45 -24.13
N GLU A 5 14.82 9.33 -24.16
CA GLU A 5 14.83 10.62 -23.45
C GLU A 5 14.63 10.46 -21.93
N TRP A 6 14.22 9.27 -21.49
CA TRP A 6 13.98 8.92 -20.09
C TRP A 6 15.20 8.26 -19.45
N LEU A 7 16.13 7.74 -20.25
CA LEU A 7 17.35 7.08 -19.76
C LEU A 7 18.49 8.11 -19.70
N THR A 8 18.78 8.59 -18.49
CA THR A 8 19.86 9.54 -18.24
C THR A 8 21.07 8.87 -17.58
N ALA A 9 22.16 9.60 -17.42
CA ALA A 9 23.36 9.13 -16.71
C ALA A 9 23.09 8.72 -15.24
N VAL A 10 21.97 9.17 -14.67
CA VAL A 10 21.52 8.85 -13.30
C VAL A 10 20.33 7.87 -13.28
N GLY A 11 19.95 7.30 -14.42
CA GLY A 11 18.87 6.31 -14.53
C GLY A 11 17.59 6.86 -15.17
N TYR A 12 16.44 6.30 -14.80
CA TYR A 12 15.13 6.61 -15.37
C TYR A 12 14.51 7.92 -14.82
N HIS A 13 15.25 9.01 -14.93
CA HIS A 13 14.82 10.34 -14.49
C HIS A 13 14.75 11.29 -15.70
N PRO A 14 13.57 11.57 -16.26
CA PRO A 14 13.46 12.52 -17.36
C PRO A 14 13.89 13.91 -16.89
N SER A 15 14.49 14.68 -17.80
CA SER A 15 14.77 16.09 -17.49
C SER A 15 13.45 16.88 -17.41
N PRO A 16 13.38 17.98 -16.62
CA PRO A 16 12.19 18.83 -16.56
C PRO A 16 11.77 19.40 -17.92
N ALA A 17 12.71 19.52 -18.87
CA ALA A 17 12.42 19.97 -20.23
C ALA A 17 11.68 18.90 -21.06
N VAL A 18 11.89 17.61 -20.75
CA VAL A 18 11.21 16.48 -21.39
C VAL A 18 9.87 16.22 -20.70
N ASP A 19 9.88 16.09 -19.37
CA ASP A 19 8.69 15.82 -18.59
C ASP A 19 8.74 16.51 -17.22
N ALA A 20 8.19 17.72 -17.15
CA ALA A 20 8.17 18.50 -15.91
C ALA A 20 7.35 17.85 -14.79
N TYR A 21 6.44 16.92 -15.10
CA TYR A 21 5.60 16.29 -14.09
C TYR A 21 6.32 15.12 -13.39
N TYR A 22 7.02 14.30 -14.18
CA TYR A 22 7.72 13.11 -13.68
C TYR A 22 9.22 13.31 -13.44
N ALA A 23 9.78 14.49 -13.78
CA ALA A 23 11.15 14.83 -13.40
C ALA A 23 11.32 14.95 -11.87
N PRO A 24 12.53 14.71 -11.34
CA PRO A 24 12.84 14.96 -9.93
C PRO A 24 12.53 16.42 -9.54
N HIS A 25 11.71 16.60 -8.50
CA HIS A 25 11.35 17.92 -7.96
C HIS A 25 12.29 18.39 -6.84
N VAL A 26 13.16 17.49 -6.38
CA VAL A 26 14.20 17.74 -5.38
C VAL A 26 15.52 17.11 -5.84
N PRO A 27 16.68 17.59 -5.35
CA PRO A 27 17.97 17.01 -5.71
C PRO A 27 18.05 15.53 -5.33
N LEU A 28 18.56 14.69 -6.23
CA LEU A 28 18.81 13.27 -5.96
C LEU A 28 19.90 13.09 -4.90
N LEU A 29 19.82 12.00 -4.13
CA LEU A 29 20.88 11.64 -3.19
C LEU A 29 22.16 11.28 -3.96
N THR A 30 23.30 11.73 -3.45
CA THR A 30 24.59 11.28 -3.93
C THR A 30 24.94 9.94 -3.26
N GLY A 31 25.93 9.22 -3.80
CA GLY A 31 26.43 8.00 -3.14
C GLY A 31 26.87 8.24 -1.69
N ALA A 32 27.41 9.44 -1.39
CA ALA A 32 27.83 9.81 -0.05
C ALA A 32 26.66 10.09 0.92
N THR A 33 25.54 10.64 0.44
CA THR A 33 24.37 10.96 1.27
C THR A 33 23.35 9.83 1.37
N THR A 34 23.44 8.83 0.49
CA THR A 34 22.53 7.67 0.47
C THR A 34 22.59 6.87 1.77
N TRP A 35 23.79 6.52 2.24
CA TRP A 35 23.95 5.74 3.48
C TRP A 35 23.52 6.49 4.75
N PRO A 36 23.90 7.77 4.95
CA PRO A 36 23.36 8.57 6.04
C PRO A 36 21.84 8.69 6.01
N PHE A 37 21.25 8.94 4.82
CA PHE A 37 19.80 8.99 4.66
C PHE A 37 19.16 7.67 5.07
N PHE A 38 19.69 6.55 4.58
CA PHE A 38 19.21 5.21 4.94
C PHE A 38 19.29 4.97 6.46
N ALA A 39 20.43 5.27 7.09
CA ALA A 39 20.63 5.06 8.53
C ALA A 39 19.64 5.88 9.36
N VAL A 40 19.43 7.16 9.03
CA VAL A 40 18.48 8.04 9.72
C VAL A 40 17.04 7.56 9.51
N TYR A 41 16.67 7.27 8.26
CA TYR A 41 15.31 6.86 7.91
C TYR A 41 14.95 5.51 8.54
N PHE A 42 15.82 4.51 8.39
CA PHE A 42 15.63 3.19 8.97
C PHE A 42 15.69 3.22 10.50
N GLY A 43 16.63 3.98 11.08
CA GLY A 43 16.69 4.20 12.52
C GLY A 43 15.41 4.82 13.08
N ALA A 44 14.80 5.77 12.37
CA ALA A 44 13.51 6.34 12.74
C ALA A 44 12.37 5.29 12.66
N MET A 45 12.35 4.43 11.64
CA MET A 45 11.37 3.33 11.58
C MET A 45 11.50 2.37 12.77
N LEU A 46 12.73 1.97 13.13
CA LEU A 46 12.99 1.14 14.31
C LEU A 46 12.55 1.85 15.59
N ALA A 47 12.85 3.14 15.73
CA ALA A 47 12.42 3.94 16.87
C ALA A 47 10.88 3.90 17.03
N ILE A 48 10.13 4.03 15.93
CA ILE A 48 8.66 3.90 15.95
C ILE A 48 8.22 2.51 16.41
N ILE A 49 8.82 1.44 15.87
CA ILE A 49 8.50 0.04 16.20
C ILE A 49 8.72 -0.24 17.70
N PHE A 50 9.86 0.19 18.25
CA PHE A 50 10.20 0.00 19.67
C PHE A 50 9.59 1.06 20.60
N GLY A 51 8.82 2.00 20.05
CA GLY A 51 8.17 3.04 20.82
C GLY A 51 9.10 4.13 21.36
N TRP A 52 10.34 4.22 20.87
CA TRP A 52 11.30 5.26 21.23
C TRP A 52 11.11 6.51 20.38
N ALA A 53 11.12 7.71 21.01
CA ALA A 53 11.02 9.01 20.33
C ALA A 53 9.92 9.11 19.24
N ARG A 54 8.81 8.36 19.41
CA ARG A 54 7.83 8.07 18.34
C ARG A 54 7.42 9.29 17.52
N ARG A 55 7.13 10.42 18.18
CA ARG A 55 6.69 11.64 17.47
C ARG A 55 7.75 12.19 16.54
N ALA A 56 8.98 12.38 17.03
CA ALA A 56 10.08 12.88 16.22
C ALA A 56 10.41 11.89 15.10
N ALA A 57 10.47 10.59 15.42
CA ALA A 57 10.72 9.54 14.45
C ALA A 57 9.66 9.49 13.33
N THR A 58 8.37 9.63 13.66
CA THR A 58 7.28 9.70 12.67
C THR A 58 7.46 10.89 11.71
N TRP A 59 7.85 12.06 12.22
CA TRP A 59 8.13 13.22 11.36
C TRP A 59 9.33 13.00 10.44
N VAL A 60 10.40 12.36 10.93
CA VAL A 60 11.56 11.99 10.11
C VAL A 60 11.16 11.04 8.98
N VAL A 61 10.37 10.00 9.30
CA VAL A 61 9.87 9.05 8.28
C VAL A 61 8.95 9.75 7.28
N LEU A 62 8.05 10.61 7.74
CA LEU A 62 7.18 11.38 6.85
C LEU A 62 7.98 12.30 5.91
N ALA A 63 8.99 13.00 6.42
CA ALA A 63 9.88 13.84 5.62
C ALA A 63 10.65 13.02 4.57
N GLY A 64 11.16 11.84 4.96
CA GLY A 64 11.83 10.92 4.02
C GLY A 64 10.89 10.41 2.93
N LEU A 65 9.65 10.06 3.26
CA LEU A 65 8.64 9.64 2.28
C LEU A 65 8.29 10.75 1.29
N LEU A 66 8.12 11.99 1.78
CA LEU A 66 7.88 13.15 0.93
C LEU A 66 9.08 13.41 0.01
N TYR A 67 10.29 13.37 0.55
CA TYR A 67 11.52 13.52 -0.23
C TYR A 67 11.60 12.47 -1.34
N VAL A 68 11.44 11.17 -1.03
CA VAL A 68 11.51 10.09 -2.04
C VAL A 68 10.40 10.25 -3.08
N SER A 69 9.19 10.65 -2.68
CA SER A 69 8.08 10.88 -3.60
C SER A 69 8.31 12.04 -4.57
N LEU A 70 9.11 13.03 -4.17
CA LEU A 70 9.50 14.16 -4.99
C LEU A 70 10.75 13.87 -5.83
N ALA A 71 11.68 13.08 -5.30
CA ALA A 71 12.93 12.72 -5.96
C ALA A 71 12.70 11.71 -7.10
N ASP A 72 11.78 10.76 -6.91
CA ASP A 72 11.41 9.77 -7.91
C ASP A 72 9.87 9.59 -7.99
N PRO A 73 9.17 10.53 -8.65
CA PRO A 73 7.70 10.48 -8.76
C PRO A 73 7.16 9.24 -9.49
N ILE A 74 7.96 8.67 -10.40
CA ILE A 74 7.58 7.52 -11.22
C ILE A 74 7.55 6.25 -10.36
N SER A 75 8.65 5.95 -9.68
CA SER A 75 8.74 4.76 -8.82
C SER A 75 7.88 4.89 -7.56
N ALA A 76 7.71 6.11 -7.05
CA ALA A 76 6.96 6.38 -5.83
C ALA A 76 5.43 6.34 -6.00
N PHE A 77 4.92 6.33 -7.24
CA PHE A 77 3.61 6.87 -7.60
C PHE A 77 2.44 6.45 -6.68
N THR A 78 2.14 5.15 -6.53
CA THR A 78 0.98 4.71 -5.74
C THR A 78 1.34 4.27 -4.32
N ILE A 79 2.45 3.54 -4.17
CA ILE A 79 2.88 2.95 -2.88
C ILE A 79 3.20 4.04 -1.86
N ASN A 80 3.99 5.05 -2.25
CA ASN A 80 4.43 6.08 -1.31
C ASN A 80 3.30 7.02 -0.92
N ARG A 81 2.30 7.26 -1.79
CA ARG A 81 1.18 8.16 -1.46
C ARG A 81 0.35 7.65 -0.28
N LEU A 82 0.07 6.35 -0.23
CA LEU A 82 -0.63 5.73 0.90
C LEU A 82 0.21 5.79 2.18
N TYR A 83 1.53 5.63 2.10
CA TYR A 83 2.41 5.76 3.26
C TYR A 83 2.47 7.21 3.74
N VAL A 84 2.66 8.18 2.85
CA VAL A 84 2.62 9.61 3.18
C VAL A 84 1.35 9.94 3.93
N PHE A 85 0.18 9.51 3.42
CA PHE A 85 -1.08 9.73 4.11
C PHE A 85 -1.13 9.04 5.49
N GLY A 86 -0.73 7.78 5.58
CA GLY A 86 -0.71 7.05 6.85
C GLY A 86 0.20 7.69 7.90
N PHE A 87 1.42 8.06 7.52
CA PHE A 87 2.37 8.74 8.38
C PHE A 87 1.96 10.18 8.72
N LEU A 88 1.25 10.88 7.83
CA LEU A 88 0.63 12.18 8.13
C LEU A 88 -0.41 12.04 9.24
N VAL A 89 -1.30 11.05 9.13
CA VAL A 89 -2.28 10.75 10.18
C VAL A 89 -1.58 10.42 11.50
N LEU A 90 -0.51 9.61 11.47
CA LEU A 90 0.28 9.27 12.66
C LEU A 90 1.05 10.46 13.24
N ALA A 91 1.53 11.38 12.41
CA ALA A 91 2.26 12.57 12.84
C ALA A 91 1.36 13.54 13.61
N PHE A 92 0.11 13.68 13.17
CA PHE A 92 -0.91 14.49 13.85
C PHE A 92 -1.67 13.73 14.94
N ALA A 93 -1.55 12.40 15.01
CA ALA A 93 -2.20 11.62 16.04
C ALA A 93 -1.69 12.06 17.43
N PRO A 94 -2.61 12.41 18.36
CA PRO A 94 -2.22 12.67 19.74
C PRO A 94 -1.64 11.41 20.37
N GLY A 95 -0.69 11.61 21.29
CA GLY A 95 -0.16 10.52 22.10
C GLY A 95 -1.23 9.92 23.02
N PRO A 96 -0.96 8.76 23.62
CA PRO A 96 -1.87 8.17 24.59
C PRO A 96 -2.15 9.12 25.76
N SER A 97 -3.40 9.19 26.20
CA SER A 97 -3.81 9.87 27.43
C SER A 97 -3.85 8.86 28.57
N GLY A 98 -3.14 9.16 29.67
CA GLY A 98 -2.95 8.26 30.81
C GLY A 98 -1.63 7.50 30.76
N GLN A 99 -1.39 6.63 31.76
CA GLN A 99 -0.21 5.78 31.85
C GLN A 99 -0.62 4.31 31.97
N GLY A 100 0.26 3.41 31.52
CA GLY A 100 0.06 1.98 31.67
C GLY A 100 -1.04 1.39 30.76
N PRO A 101 -1.59 0.21 31.12
CA PRO A 101 -2.50 -0.55 30.26
C PRO A 101 -3.86 0.13 30.01
N ASP A 102 -4.20 1.13 30.83
CA ASP A 102 -5.43 1.91 30.73
C ASP A 102 -5.27 3.18 29.88
N ALA A 103 -4.08 3.41 29.31
CA ALA A 103 -3.86 4.51 28.40
C ALA A 103 -4.83 4.42 27.21
N THR A 104 -5.50 5.53 26.94
CA THR A 104 -6.48 5.67 25.87
C THR A 104 -5.90 6.46 24.71
N ILE A 105 -6.35 6.17 23.49
CA ILE A 105 -6.01 6.96 22.30
C ILE A 105 -7.31 7.45 21.66
N PRO A 106 -7.33 8.66 21.08
CA PRO A 106 -8.45 9.11 20.28
C PRO A 106 -8.72 8.16 19.11
N ALA A 107 -9.99 7.93 18.81
CA ALA A 107 -10.38 6.99 17.77
C ALA A 107 -10.17 7.53 16.35
N TRP A 108 -10.10 8.86 16.18
CA TRP A 108 -10.09 9.49 14.86
C TRP A 108 -8.95 9.02 13.93
N PRO A 109 -7.69 8.79 14.37
CA PRO A 109 -6.63 8.35 13.47
C PRO A 109 -6.96 6.98 12.86
N ILE A 110 -7.49 6.07 13.69
CA ILE A 110 -7.93 4.74 13.27
C ILE A 110 -9.10 4.88 12.28
N ARG A 111 -10.09 5.72 12.57
CA ARG A 111 -11.26 5.92 11.69
C ARG A 111 -10.86 6.51 10.35
N VAL A 112 -9.95 7.47 10.32
CA VAL A 112 -9.44 8.06 9.08
C VAL A 112 -8.75 6.99 8.24
N LEU A 113 -7.86 6.18 8.83
CA LEU A 113 -7.21 5.08 8.09
C LEU A 113 -8.21 4.02 7.59
N GLN A 114 -9.21 3.67 8.40
CA GLN A 114 -10.28 2.75 7.99
C GLN A 114 -11.07 3.31 6.80
N VAL A 115 -11.54 4.56 6.89
CA VAL A 115 -12.31 5.21 5.81
C VAL A 115 -11.47 5.33 4.55
N SER A 116 -10.20 5.76 4.66
CA SER A 116 -9.31 5.86 3.51
C SER A 116 -9.09 4.52 2.82
N LEU A 117 -8.91 3.43 3.58
CA LEU A 117 -8.77 2.09 3.00
C LEU A 117 -10.04 1.65 2.26
N LEU A 118 -11.22 1.91 2.85
CA LEU A 118 -12.50 1.60 2.22
C LEU A 118 -12.74 2.41 0.94
N ILE A 119 -12.44 3.71 0.97
CA ILE A 119 -12.51 4.58 -0.21
C ILE A 119 -11.57 4.04 -1.30
N HIS A 120 -10.37 3.62 -0.95
CA HIS A 120 -9.40 3.10 -1.92
C HIS A 120 -9.93 1.84 -2.62
N TYR A 121 -10.51 0.89 -1.88
CA TYR A 121 -11.12 -0.30 -2.47
C TYR A 121 -12.31 0.04 -3.36
N VAL A 122 -13.25 0.85 -2.87
CA VAL A 122 -14.45 1.21 -3.63
C VAL A 122 -14.08 1.99 -4.89
N ALA A 123 -13.15 2.94 -4.79
CA ALA A 123 -12.67 3.69 -5.95
C ALA A 123 -11.99 2.79 -6.98
N SER A 124 -11.14 1.83 -6.54
CA SER A 124 -10.55 0.82 -7.44
C SER A 124 -11.62 0.00 -8.15
N GLY A 125 -12.59 -0.54 -7.39
CA GLY A 125 -13.69 -1.34 -7.94
C GLY A 125 -14.57 -0.55 -8.91
N LEU A 126 -14.90 0.71 -8.59
CA LEU A 126 -15.65 1.60 -9.46
C LEU A 126 -14.89 1.91 -10.76
N CYS A 127 -13.59 2.19 -10.68
CA CYS A 127 -12.77 2.40 -11.87
C CYS A 127 -12.77 1.16 -12.77
N LYS A 128 -12.63 -0.04 -12.20
CA LYS A 128 -12.69 -1.32 -12.93
C LYS A 128 -14.05 -1.57 -13.57
N ALA A 129 -15.13 -1.34 -12.82
CA ALA A 129 -16.49 -1.54 -13.30
C ALA A 129 -16.91 -0.55 -14.39
N LEU A 130 -16.55 0.73 -14.23
CA LEU A 130 -17.02 1.82 -15.09
C LEU A 130 -16.09 2.12 -16.26
N ARG A 131 -14.79 1.80 -16.14
CA ARG A 131 -13.77 2.20 -17.12
C ARG A 131 -12.76 1.10 -17.48
N GLY A 132 -12.86 -0.09 -16.88
CA GLY A 132 -11.85 -1.15 -17.05
C GLY A 132 -12.36 -2.42 -17.74
N ASP A 133 -13.59 -2.41 -18.24
CA ASP A 133 -14.25 -3.54 -18.92
C ASP A 133 -14.41 -4.84 -18.09
N TRP A 134 -14.19 -4.78 -16.77
CA TRP A 134 -14.26 -5.95 -15.86
C TRP A 134 -15.65 -6.61 -15.78
N LEU A 135 -16.68 -5.91 -16.25
CA LEU A 135 -18.05 -6.41 -16.35
C LEU A 135 -18.44 -6.83 -17.78
N ALA A 136 -17.67 -6.41 -18.79
CA ALA A 136 -17.97 -6.67 -20.19
C ALA A 136 -17.27 -7.92 -20.73
N TYR A 137 -16.11 -8.27 -20.17
CA TYR A 137 -15.32 -9.43 -20.59
C TYR A 137 -14.91 -10.30 -19.40
N ASP A 138 -14.80 -11.60 -19.64
CA ASP A 138 -14.51 -12.62 -18.63
C ASP A 138 -13.00 -12.92 -18.45
N ASP A 139 -12.15 -12.27 -19.24
CA ASP A 139 -10.71 -12.56 -19.36
C ASP A 139 -9.81 -11.34 -19.04
N VAL A 140 -10.37 -10.23 -18.55
CA VAL A 140 -9.62 -9.01 -18.25
C VAL A 140 -8.46 -9.28 -17.29
N LEU A 141 -8.71 -10.03 -16.20
CA LEU A 141 -7.64 -10.38 -15.26
C LEU A 141 -6.58 -11.27 -15.91
N TRP A 142 -7.00 -12.23 -16.75
CA TRP A 142 -6.11 -13.13 -17.47
C TRP A 142 -5.16 -12.35 -18.41
N VAL A 143 -5.69 -11.35 -19.14
CA VAL A 143 -4.88 -10.45 -19.98
C VAL A 143 -3.94 -9.59 -19.13
N GLN A 144 -4.42 -9.02 -18.02
CA GLN A 144 -3.62 -8.12 -17.20
C GLN A 144 -2.39 -8.79 -16.57
N VAL A 145 -2.51 -10.04 -16.10
CA VAL A 145 -1.38 -10.76 -15.51
C VAL A 145 -0.32 -11.19 -16.55
N GLN A 146 -0.63 -11.11 -17.85
CA GLN A 146 0.34 -11.32 -18.93
C GLN A 146 1.13 -10.06 -19.32
N GLY A 147 0.81 -8.91 -18.71
CA GLY A 147 1.45 -7.64 -19.03
C GLY A 147 2.92 -7.56 -18.64
N VAL A 148 3.49 -6.35 -18.75
CA VAL A 148 4.91 -6.07 -18.49
C VAL A 148 5.37 -6.36 -17.05
N TYR A 149 4.42 -6.54 -16.12
CA TYR A 149 4.67 -6.90 -14.74
C TYR A 149 4.45 -8.41 -14.46
N CYS A 150 4.31 -9.26 -15.48
CA CYS A 150 4.14 -10.70 -15.30
C CYS A 150 5.33 -11.32 -14.53
N THR A 151 5.04 -12.09 -13.48
CA THR A 151 6.05 -12.87 -12.75
C THR A 151 6.17 -14.30 -13.31
N GLU A 152 7.23 -15.02 -12.93
CA GLU A 152 7.34 -16.45 -13.27
C GLU A 152 6.17 -17.28 -12.71
N ALA A 153 5.70 -16.92 -11.51
CA ALA A 153 4.55 -17.56 -10.89
C ALA A 153 3.26 -17.29 -11.68
N ALA A 154 3.05 -16.06 -12.18
CA ALA A 154 1.94 -15.76 -13.09
C ALA A 154 2.04 -16.59 -14.37
N ALA A 155 3.22 -16.65 -14.99
CA ALA A 155 3.44 -17.44 -16.20
C ALA A 155 3.13 -18.93 -15.99
N TRP A 156 3.50 -19.50 -14.83
CA TRP A 156 3.13 -20.86 -14.47
C TRP A 156 1.62 -21.02 -14.25
N LEU A 157 0.99 -20.14 -13.48
CA LEU A 157 -0.46 -20.17 -13.23
C LEU A 157 -1.27 -20.05 -14.53
N LEU A 158 -0.83 -19.22 -15.47
CA LEU A 158 -1.48 -19.04 -16.78
C LEU A 158 -1.52 -20.32 -17.62
N ARG A 159 -0.55 -21.22 -17.43
CA ARG A 159 -0.49 -22.52 -18.11
C ARG A 159 -1.30 -23.61 -17.42
N VAL A 160 -1.49 -23.50 -16.10
CA VAL A 160 -2.07 -24.56 -15.27
C VAL A 160 -3.53 -24.30 -14.92
N LEU A 161 -3.92 -23.05 -14.68
CA LEU A 161 -5.29 -22.71 -14.33
C LEU A 161 -6.17 -22.61 -15.59
N PRO A 162 -7.38 -23.21 -15.56
CA PRO A 162 -8.34 -23.05 -16.65
C PRO A 162 -8.86 -21.62 -16.72
N ALA A 163 -9.32 -21.19 -17.90
CA ALA A 163 -9.86 -19.83 -18.13
C ALA A 163 -10.91 -19.41 -17.09
N GLY A 164 -11.84 -20.31 -16.75
CA GLY A 164 -12.88 -20.03 -15.76
C GLY A 164 -12.36 -19.70 -14.36
N ALA A 165 -11.18 -20.19 -13.97
CA ALA A 165 -10.58 -19.82 -12.69
C ALA A 165 -10.17 -18.33 -12.67
N TRP A 166 -9.69 -17.80 -13.79
CA TRP A 166 -9.36 -16.38 -13.94
C TRP A 166 -10.59 -15.49 -13.88
N THR A 167 -11.69 -15.91 -14.53
CA THR A 167 -12.99 -15.23 -14.44
C THR A 167 -13.51 -15.18 -13.01
N VAL A 168 -13.42 -16.30 -12.27
CA VAL A 168 -13.79 -16.33 -10.85
C VAL A 168 -12.94 -15.37 -10.01
N LEU A 169 -11.61 -15.38 -10.20
CA LEU A 169 -10.71 -14.46 -9.49
C LEU A 169 -10.99 -13.00 -9.84
N GLN A 170 -11.31 -12.70 -11.11
CA GLN A 170 -11.68 -11.37 -11.58
C GLN A 170 -12.92 -10.85 -10.84
N HIS A 171 -14.00 -11.62 -10.82
CA HIS A 171 -15.23 -11.19 -10.16
C HIS A 171 -15.11 -11.22 -8.63
N ALA A 172 -14.32 -12.12 -8.06
CA ALA A 172 -14.03 -12.11 -6.62
C ALA A 172 -13.28 -10.84 -6.22
N ALA A 173 -12.27 -10.42 -7.00
CA ALA A 173 -11.54 -9.18 -6.79
C ALA A 173 -12.45 -7.96 -6.91
N LEU A 174 -13.22 -7.87 -8.01
CA LEU A 174 -14.15 -6.76 -8.25
C LEU A 174 -15.23 -6.68 -7.17
N GLY A 175 -15.82 -7.83 -6.81
CA GLY A 175 -16.83 -7.92 -5.78
C GLY A 175 -16.29 -7.48 -4.42
N PHE A 176 -15.10 -7.95 -4.03
CA PHE A 176 -14.47 -7.49 -2.80
C PHE A 176 -14.22 -5.98 -2.82
N GLU A 177 -13.67 -5.43 -3.89
CA GLU A 177 -13.36 -4.00 -3.99
C GLU A 177 -14.61 -3.10 -3.89
N LEU A 178 -15.67 -3.43 -4.63
CA LEU A 178 -16.93 -2.68 -4.60
C LEU A 178 -17.67 -2.81 -3.26
N PHE A 179 -17.62 -4.00 -2.65
CA PHE A 179 -18.37 -4.30 -1.43
C PHE A 179 -17.50 -4.34 -0.17
N ALA A 180 -16.26 -3.83 -0.22
CA ALA A 180 -15.34 -3.78 0.92
C ALA A 180 -15.98 -3.18 2.19
N PRO A 181 -16.77 -2.09 2.12
CA PRO A 181 -17.46 -1.57 3.31
C PRO A 181 -18.42 -2.57 3.94
N LEU A 182 -19.16 -3.35 3.13
CA LEU A 182 -20.13 -4.32 3.60
C LEU A 182 -19.48 -5.51 4.30
N VAL A 183 -18.27 -5.90 3.90
CA VAL A 183 -17.57 -7.05 4.50
C VAL A 183 -16.60 -6.64 5.62
N LEU A 184 -16.01 -5.44 5.59
CA LEU A 184 -15.02 -5.02 6.59
C LEU A 184 -15.62 -4.26 7.79
N ILE A 185 -16.68 -3.48 7.59
CA ILE A 185 -17.32 -2.71 8.68
C ILE A 185 -18.01 -3.66 9.67
N PRO A 186 -18.94 -4.55 9.26
CA PRO A 186 -19.68 -5.39 10.19
C PRO A 186 -18.76 -6.43 10.83
N ARG A 187 -18.75 -6.48 12.16
CA ARG A 187 -17.89 -7.40 12.94
C ARG A 187 -18.04 -8.86 12.55
N ARG A 188 -19.25 -9.28 12.17
CA ARG A 188 -19.58 -10.66 11.79
C ARG A 188 -19.00 -11.04 10.41
N LEU A 189 -18.96 -10.11 9.47
CA LEU A 189 -18.46 -10.36 8.10
C LEU A 189 -16.97 -10.07 7.95
N ARG A 190 -16.36 -9.36 8.91
CA ARG A 190 -14.94 -8.99 8.86
C ARG A 190 -13.97 -10.14 8.62
N PRO A 191 -14.13 -11.35 9.19
CA PRO A 191 -13.27 -12.47 8.86
C PRO A 191 -13.29 -12.83 7.37
N LEU A 192 -14.46 -12.78 6.74
CA LEU A 192 -14.61 -12.96 5.30
C LEU A 192 -13.93 -11.82 4.53
N GLY A 193 -14.12 -10.57 4.98
CA GLY A 193 -13.43 -9.41 4.40
C GLY A 193 -11.90 -9.53 4.46
N PHE A 194 -11.35 -10.03 5.57
CA PHE A 194 -9.92 -10.31 5.70
C PHE A 194 -9.47 -11.44 4.77
N LEU A 195 -10.23 -12.54 4.68
CA LEU A 195 -9.91 -13.64 3.79
C LEU A 195 -9.87 -13.20 2.32
N LEU A 196 -10.93 -12.53 1.85
CA LEU A 196 -11.02 -12.04 0.47
C LEU A 196 -9.94 -11.00 0.17
N GLY A 197 -9.76 -10.06 1.09
CA GLY A 197 -8.82 -8.96 0.92
C GLY A 197 -7.35 -9.39 0.96
N VAL A 198 -6.97 -10.24 1.92
CA VAL A 198 -5.62 -10.83 1.96
C VAL A 198 -5.41 -11.74 0.75
N GLY A 199 -6.41 -12.55 0.39
CA GLY A 199 -6.36 -13.40 -0.80
C GLY A 199 -6.11 -12.61 -2.08
N LEU A 200 -6.85 -11.50 -2.28
CA LEU A 200 -6.64 -10.57 -3.39
C LEU A 200 -5.19 -10.08 -3.43
N HIS A 201 -4.68 -9.55 -2.32
CA HIS A 201 -3.33 -9.00 -2.25
C HIS A 201 -2.23 -10.06 -2.40
N VAL A 202 -2.47 -11.29 -1.94
CA VAL A 202 -1.55 -12.41 -2.17
C VAL A 202 -1.50 -12.75 -3.67
N VAL A 203 -2.65 -12.84 -4.34
CA VAL A 203 -2.69 -13.08 -5.79
C VAL A 203 -1.94 -11.98 -6.52
N VAL A 204 -2.22 -10.70 -6.23
CA VAL A 204 -1.52 -9.55 -6.82
C VAL A 204 -0.01 -9.61 -6.56
N ALA A 205 0.42 -9.83 -5.32
CA ALA A 205 1.83 -9.91 -4.97
C ALA A 205 2.57 -11.04 -5.69
N VAL A 206 1.90 -12.18 -5.88
CA VAL A 206 2.48 -13.35 -6.56
C VAL A 206 2.52 -13.15 -8.07
N THR A 207 1.49 -12.53 -8.66
CA THR A 207 1.35 -12.48 -10.13
C THR A 207 1.90 -11.20 -10.77
N MET A 208 2.07 -10.12 -10.00
CA MET A 208 2.49 -8.82 -10.52
C MET A 208 3.79 -8.32 -9.86
N TYR A 209 4.85 -8.21 -10.67
CA TYR A 209 6.18 -7.77 -10.28
C TYR A 209 6.14 -6.41 -9.58
N GLN A 210 6.90 -6.28 -8.48
CA GLN A 210 6.99 -5.08 -7.62
C GLN A 210 5.70 -4.71 -6.85
N LEU A 211 4.54 -5.33 -7.12
CA LEU A 211 3.32 -5.08 -6.36
C LEU A 211 3.26 -5.79 -5.00
N ILE A 212 4.28 -6.58 -4.64
CA ILE A 212 4.42 -7.14 -3.30
C ILE A 212 4.43 -6.06 -2.21
N TYR A 213 5.12 -4.94 -2.43
CA TYR A 213 5.21 -3.87 -1.44
C TYR A 213 3.87 -3.16 -1.22
N PHE A 214 3.14 -2.90 -2.32
CA PHE A 214 1.77 -2.40 -2.26
C PHE A 214 0.85 -3.37 -1.51
N SER A 215 0.94 -4.66 -1.82
CA SER A 215 0.11 -5.71 -1.23
C SER A 215 0.36 -5.83 0.28
N LEU A 216 1.63 -5.86 0.70
CA LEU A 216 2.01 -5.87 2.12
C LEU A 216 1.50 -4.63 2.86
N GLN A 217 1.59 -3.47 2.23
CA GLN A 217 1.06 -2.22 2.78
C GLN A 217 -0.45 -2.32 3.02
N MET A 218 -1.21 -2.76 2.01
CA MET A 218 -2.66 -2.87 2.11
C MET A 218 -3.10 -3.90 3.15
N ILE A 219 -2.38 -5.03 3.24
CA ILE A 219 -2.58 -6.05 4.28
C ILE A 219 -2.30 -5.46 5.66
N SER A 220 -1.22 -4.68 5.81
CA SER A 220 -0.86 -4.08 7.11
C SER A 220 -1.97 -3.18 7.66
N LEU A 221 -2.71 -2.49 6.79
CA LEU A 221 -3.83 -1.64 7.18
C LEU A 221 -5.03 -2.42 7.71
N TYR A 222 -5.14 -3.75 7.50
CA TYR A 222 -6.21 -4.53 8.11
C TYR A 222 -6.12 -4.59 9.63
N VAL A 223 -4.94 -4.31 10.20
CA VAL A 223 -4.77 -4.18 11.65
C VAL A 223 -5.70 -3.13 12.23
N VAL A 224 -6.02 -2.05 11.49
CA VAL A 224 -6.91 -0.99 12.00
C VAL A 224 -8.36 -1.45 12.13
N PHE A 225 -8.73 -2.60 11.56
CA PHE A 225 -10.05 -3.23 11.71
C PHE A 225 -10.08 -4.31 12.79
N VAL A 226 -8.95 -4.68 13.39
CA VAL A 226 -8.90 -5.67 14.49
C VAL A 226 -9.49 -5.05 15.76
N GLU A 227 -10.28 -5.84 16.49
CA GLU A 227 -10.86 -5.38 17.75
C GLU A 227 -9.77 -5.18 18.81
N PRO A 228 -9.74 -4.03 19.52
CA PRO A 228 -8.71 -3.76 20.53
C PRO A 228 -8.62 -4.85 21.61
N THR A 229 -9.75 -5.44 22.01
CA THR A 229 -9.81 -6.52 23.00
C THR A 229 -9.20 -7.83 22.50
N ARG A 230 -9.27 -8.12 21.21
CA ARG A 230 -8.58 -9.28 20.60
C ARG A 230 -7.08 -9.03 20.55
N LEU A 231 -6.68 -7.84 20.11
CA LEU A 231 -5.28 -7.46 20.01
C LEU A 231 -4.59 -7.49 21.38
N ARG A 232 -5.21 -6.90 22.42
CA ARG A 232 -4.71 -6.96 23.80
C ARG A 232 -4.53 -8.39 24.30
N ARG A 233 -5.49 -9.28 24.02
CA ARG A 233 -5.41 -10.70 24.40
C ARG A 233 -4.28 -11.44 23.68
N TRP A 234 -3.99 -11.11 22.43
CA TRP A 234 -2.88 -11.71 21.71
C TRP A 234 -1.52 -11.23 22.24
N LEU A 235 -1.39 -9.93 22.49
CA LEU A 235 -0.17 -9.37 23.08
C LEU A 235 0.12 -9.96 24.46
N ALA A 236 -0.90 -10.11 25.31
CA ALA A 236 -0.77 -10.72 26.63
C ALA A 236 -0.36 -12.20 26.62
N ARG A 237 -0.45 -12.89 25.47
CA ARG A 237 0.02 -14.28 25.32
C ARG A 237 1.46 -14.37 24.82
N LEU A 238 2.01 -13.26 24.31
CA LEU A 238 3.37 -13.19 23.76
C LEU A 238 4.38 -12.61 24.77
N SER A 239 3.89 -11.95 25.82
CA SER A 239 4.63 -11.48 26.98
C SER A 239 4.67 -12.53 28.09
#